data_AF-S9UM89-F1
#
_entry.id   AF-S9UM89-F1
#
_cell.length_a   1.000
_cell.length_b   1.000
_cell.length_c   1.000
_cell.angle_alpha   90.00
_cell.angle_beta   90.00
_cell.angle_gamma   90.00
#
_symmetry.space_group_name_H-M   'P 1'
#
loop_
_entity.id
_entity.type
_entity.pdbx_description
1 polymer ?
#
loop_
_entity_poly.entity_id
_entity_poly.type
_entity_poly.pdbx_seq_one_letter_code
_entity_poly.pdbx_strand_id
1 'polypeptide(L)'
;MSEVNTPKFPRVPHSTWARGLIWLNGVSLLVCGAIAFVLNCMTFSGISHVFVCLYWVLFGVITILVELRLPFAERFFGFSCTKCGQAVFFIFAGTLGVSLGIGLTAAKLIPFIAGIASVAIGAACYTDAVITDKVSTSRNTVTVETVV
;
A
#
# COMPACT_ATOMS: atom_id res chain seq x y z
N MET A 1 28.35 -25.14 -0.80
CA MET A 1 27.34 -24.64 -1.75
C MET A 1 26.39 -23.74 -0.99
N SER A 2 26.57 -22.43 -1.07
CA SER A 2 25.62 -21.46 -0.52
C SER A 2 24.42 -21.42 -1.46
N GLU A 3 23.27 -21.88 -0.98
CA GLU A 3 22.00 -21.77 -1.67
C GLU A 3 21.79 -20.30 -2.05
N VAL A 4 21.76 -20.00 -3.35
CA VAL A 4 21.43 -18.67 -3.84
C VAL A 4 19.97 -18.44 -3.45
N ASN A 5 19.76 -17.75 -2.32
CA ASN A 5 18.47 -17.34 -1.81
C ASN A 5 17.88 -16.31 -2.77
N THR A 6 17.32 -16.78 -3.88
CA THR A 6 16.56 -15.95 -4.79
C THR A 6 15.32 -15.48 -4.04
N PRO A 7 15.05 -14.16 -3.98
CA PRO A 7 13.86 -13.67 -3.32
C PRO A 7 12.63 -14.28 -3.99
N LYS A 8 11.79 -14.95 -3.20
CA LYS A 8 10.57 -15.65 -3.64
C LYS A 8 9.58 -14.72 -4.38
N PHE A 9 9.75 -13.40 -4.22
CA PHE A 9 9.01 -12.37 -4.92
C PHE A 9 10.01 -11.36 -5.53
N PRO A 10 10.38 -11.50 -6.82
CA PRO A 10 11.26 -10.55 -7.47
C PRO A 10 10.57 -9.18 -7.55
N ARG A 11 11.26 -8.16 -7.05
CA ARG A 11 10.72 -6.80 -6.97
C ARG A 11 10.62 -6.20 -8.37
N VAL A 12 9.44 -5.74 -8.74
CA VAL A 12 9.23 -5.06 -10.03
C VAL A 12 9.45 -3.56 -9.82
N PRO A 13 10.34 -2.90 -10.58
CA PRO A 13 10.52 -1.46 -10.49
C PRO A 13 9.21 -0.74 -10.84
N HIS A 14 8.78 0.16 -9.96
CA HIS A 14 7.68 1.09 -10.23
C HIS A 14 8.18 2.29 -11.03
N SER A 15 7.29 2.88 -11.80
CA SER A 15 7.48 4.21 -12.37
C SER A 15 7.72 5.24 -11.26
N THR A 16 8.46 6.30 -11.55
CA THR A 16 8.76 7.37 -10.57
C THR A 16 7.50 8.00 -10.00
N TRP A 17 6.43 8.13 -10.79
CA TRP A 17 5.14 8.65 -10.34
C TRP A 17 4.46 7.71 -9.34
N ALA A 18 4.40 6.41 -9.62
CA ALA A 18 3.78 5.42 -8.74
C ALA A 18 4.55 5.31 -7.42
N ARG A 19 5.88 5.41 -7.48
CA ARG A 19 6.74 5.45 -6.30
C ARG A 19 6.46 6.66 -5.41
N GLY A 20 6.20 7.82 -6.00
CA GLY A 20 5.78 9.03 -5.28
C GLY A 20 4.44 8.84 -4.56
N LEU A 21 3.45 8.24 -5.23
CA LEU A 21 2.14 7.96 -4.62
C LEU A 21 2.22 6.93 -3.50
N ILE A 22 3.05 5.90 -3.65
CA ILE A 22 3.32 4.90 -2.61
C ILE A 22 3.87 5.57 -1.35
N TRP A 23 4.87 6.44 -1.51
CA TRP A 23 5.45 7.20 -0.39
C TRP A 23 4.43 8.11 0.26
N LEU A 24 3.69 8.87 -0.55
CA LEU A 24 2.65 9.77 -0.08
C LEU A 24 1.58 9.01 0.71
N ASN A 25 1.17 7.83 0.24
CA ASN A 25 0.19 6.99 0.92
C ASN A 25 0.73 6.41 2.23
N GLY A 26 1.98 5.93 2.24
CA GLY A 26 2.61 5.42 3.46
C GLY A 26 2.71 6.48 4.55
N VAL A 27 3.13 7.70 4.19
CA VAL A 27 3.22 8.84 5.11
C VAL A 27 1.83 9.32 5.52
N SER A 28 0.85 9.37 4.60
CA SER A 28 -0.51 9.79 4.95
C SER A 28 -1.16 8.82 5.93
N LEU A 29 -1.04 7.51 5.71
CA LEU A 29 -1.57 6.49 6.63
C LEU A 29 -0.93 6.59 8.02
N LEU A 30 0.39 6.83 8.07
CA LEU A 30 1.11 7.01 9.32
C LEU A 30 0.62 8.25 10.09
N VAL A 31 0.60 9.41 9.43
CA VAL A 31 0.28 10.70 10.05
C VAL A 31 -1.22 10.78 10.38
N CYS A 32 -2.09 10.43 9.43
CA CYS A 32 -3.54 10.42 9.66
C CYS A 32 -3.91 9.37 10.71
N GLY A 33 -3.29 8.19 10.69
CA GLY A 33 -3.49 7.16 11.72
C GLY A 33 -3.09 7.65 13.11
N ALA A 34 -1.95 8.33 13.24
CA ALA A 34 -1.48 8.88 14.52
C ALA A 34 -2.38 10.00 15.04
N ILE A 35 -2.78 10.94 14.18
CA ILE A 35 -3.71 12.02 14.55
C ILE A 35 -5.06 11.45 14.96
N ALA A 36 -5.61 10.52 14.17
CA ALA A 36 -6.88 9.87 14.49
C ALA A 36 -6.78 9.08 15.82
N PHE A 37 -5.67 8.41 16.08
CA PHE A 37 -5.41 7.72 17.34
C PHE A 37 -5.48 8.69 18.53
N VAL A 38 -4.75 9.80 18.48
CA VAL A 38 -4.75 10.81 19.55
C VAL A 38 -6.15 11.36 19.80
N LEU A 39 -6.87 11.73 18.73
CA LEU A 39 -8.23 12.26 18.85
C LEU A 39 -9.21 11.23 19.43
N ASN A 40 -9.10 9.95 19.05
CA ASN A 40 -9.93 8.87 19.59
C ASN A 40 -9.61 8.55 21.06
N CYS A 41 -8.34 8.67 21.48
CA CYS A 41 -7.95 8.57 22.89
C CYS A 41 -8.55 9.71 23.74
N MET A 42 -8.64 10.92 23.19
CA MET A 42 -9.21 12.08 23.91
C MET A 42 -10.74 12.03 24.01
N THR A 43 -11.43 11.49 22.99
CA THR A 43 -12.89 11.49 22.92
C THR A 43 -13.54 10.17 23.34
N PHE A 44 -12.74 9.14 23.68
CA PHE A 44 -13.20 7.81 24.11
C PHE A 44 -14.30 7.23 23.21
N SER A 45 -14.11 7.30 21.89
CA SER A 45 -15.12 6.88 20.90
C SER A 45 -15.33 5.36 20.79
N GLY A 46 -14.64 4.57 21.62
CA GLY A 46 -14.70 3.10 21.64
C GLY A 46 -13.36 2.44 21.34
N ILE A 47 -13.10 1.30 21.98
CA ILE A 47 -11.83 0.57 21.90
C ILE A 47 -11.53 0.09 20.47
N SER A 48 -12.55 -0.27 19.70
CA SER A 48 -12.42 -0.71 18.30
C SER A 48 -11.80 0.37 17.42
N HIS A 49 -12.18 1.64 17.58
CA HIS A 49 -11.63 2.77 16.82
C HIS A 49 -10.13 2.96 17.09
N VAL A 50 -9.71 2.77 18.35
CA VAL A 50 -8.31 2.86 18.76
C VAL A 50 -7.47 1.78 18.07
N PHE A 51 -7.98 0.53 18.03
CA PHE A 51 -7.31 -0.57 17.33
C PHE A 51 -7.20 -0.33 15.82
N VAL A 52 -8.26 0.17 15.18
CA VAL A 52 -8.20 0.47 13.73
C VAL A 52 -7.18 1.58 13.43
N CYS A 53 -7.10 2.62 14.26
CA CYS A 53 -6.08 3.66 14.11
C CYS A 53 -4.65 3.09 14.28
N LEU A 54 -4.45 2.19 15.25
CA LEU A 54 -3.18 1.48 15.42
C LEU A 54 -2.81 0.64 14.19
N TYR A 55 -3.76 -0.10 13.62
CA TYR A 55 -3.54 -0.87 12.39
C TYR A 55 -3.13 0.05 11.22
N TRP A 56 -3.75 1.22 11.11
CA TRP A 56 -3.41 2.22 10.11
C TRP A 56 -1.98 2.74 10.23
N VAL A 57 -1.56 3.09 11.45
CA VAL A 57 -0.16 3.48 11.72
C VAL A 57 0.77 2.33 11.33
N LEU A 58 0.43 1.10 11.72
CA LEU A 58 1.24 -0.09 11.44
C LEU A 58 1.36 -0.35 9.93
N PHE A 59 0.29 -0.19 9.17
CA PHE A 59 0.30 -0.31 7.70
C PHE A 59 1.12 0.81 7.04
N GLY A 60 1.07 2.04 7.55
CA GLY A 60 1.93 3.14 7.13
C GLY A 60 3.42 2.81 7.36
N VAL A 61 3.77 2.33 8.56
CA VAL A 61 5.13 1.89 8.88
C VAL A 61 5.59 0.77 7.95
N ILE A 62 4.79 -0.29 7.78
CA ILE A 62 5.13 -1.41 6.89
C ILE A 62 5.38 -0.92 5.46
N THR A 63 4.54 -0.01 4.96
CA THR A 63 4.72 0.57 3.62
C THR A 63 6.08 1.26 3.49
N ILE A 64 6.45 2.07 4.49
CA ILE A 64 7.74 2.77 4.52
C ILE A 64 8.90 1.76 4.61
N LEU A 65 8.80 0.73 5.47
CA LEU A 65 9.83 -0.29 5.62
C LEU A 65 10.06 -1.10 4.33
N VAL A 66 8.97 -1.47 3.65
CA VAL A 66 9.01 -2.12 2.33
C VAL A 66 9.72 -1.20 1.33
N GLU A 67 9.36 0.09 1.31
CA GLU A 67 9.92 1.04 0.36
C GLU A 67 11.40 1.35 0.63
N LEU A 68 11.83 1.38 1.90
CA LEU A 68 13.21 1.52 2.36
C LEU A 68 14.10 0.30 2.08
N ARG A 69 13.57 -0.79 1.49
CA ARG A 69 14.34 -2.01 1.18
C ARG A 69 14.95 -2.69 2.40
N LEU A 70 14.25 -2.64 3.54
CA LEU A 70 14.73 -3.33 4.72
C LEU A 70 14.53 -4.85 4.54
N PRO A 71 15.58 -5.66 4.75
CA PRO A 71 15.52 -7.11 4.51
C PRO A 71 14.49 -7.82 5.40
N PHE A 72 14.15 -7.22 6.54
CA PHE A 72 13.08 -7.67 7.42
C PHE A 72 11.71 -7.58 6.73
N ALA A 73 11.41 -6.47 6.07
CA ALA A 73 10.12 -6.27 5.40
C ALA A 73 9.96 -7.22 4.20
N GLU A 74 11.03 -7.51 3.46
CA GLU A 74 10.97 -8.46 2.35
C GLU A 74 10.74 -9.91 2.82
N ARG A 75 11.28 -10.29 3.99
CA ARG A 75 11.06 -11.63 4.57
C ARG A 75 9.64 -11.86 5.07
N PHE A 76 9.05 -10.89 5.77
CA PHE A 76 7.73 -11.04 6.39
C PHE A 76 6.58 -10.55 5.50
N PHE A 77 6.83 -9.54 4.67
CA PHE A 77 5.85 -8.86 3.82
C PHE A 77 6.23 -8.88 2.33
N GLY A 78 6.94 -9.92 1.88
CA GLY A 78 7.39 -10.05 0.48
C GLY A 78 6.26 -9.95 -0.57
N PHE A 79 5.03 -10.28 -0.19
CA PHE A 79 3.85 -10.06 -1.05
C PHE A 79 3.65 -8.57 -1.39
N SER A 80 3.85 -7.67 -0.42
CA SER A 80 3.75 -6.22 -0.61
C SER A 80 4.89 -5.64 -1.45
N CYS A 81 5.91 -6.44 -1.78
CA CYS A 81 6.97 -6.06 -2.73
C CYS A 81 6.56 -6.25 -4.20
N THR A 82 5.44 -6.94 -4.46
CA THR A 82 4.85 -7.09 -5.80
C THR A 82 3.87 -5.96 -6.10
N LYS A 83 3.72 -5.56 -7.37
CA LYS A 83 2.79 -4.46 -7.73
C LYS A 83 1.35 -4.77 -7.31
N CYS A 84 0.87 -5.98 -7.62
CA CYS A 84 -0.48 -6.42 -7.26
C CYS A 84 -0.65 -6.53 -5.74
N GLY A 85 0.34 -7.09 -5.02
CA GLY A 85 0.22 -7.24 -3.57
C GLY A 85 0.24 -5.91 -2.84
N GLN A 86 1.04 -4.96 -3.31
CA GLN A 86 1.04 -3.59 -2.80
C GLN A 86 -0.29 -2.86 -3.06
N ALA A 87 -0.87 -3.04 -4.25
CA ALA A 87 -2.19 -2.49 -4.57
C ALA A 87 -3.29 -3.04 -3.66
N VAL A 88 -3.34 -4.37 -3.47
CA VAL A 88 -4.30 -5.03 -2.56
C VAL A 88 -4.12 -4.54 -1.14
N PHE A 89 -2.88 -4.37 -0.68
CA PHE A 89 -2.56 -3.86 0.64
C PHE A 89 -3.10 -2.43 0.86
N PHE A 90 -2.94 -1.53 -0.11
CA PHE A 90 -3.48 -0.18 -0.03
C PHE A 90 -5.00 -0.11 -0.09
N ILE A 91 -5.62 -0.96 -0.90
CA ILE A 91 -7.08 -1.07 -0.93
C ILE A 91 -7.59 -1.54 0.43
N PHE A 92 -6.97 -2.57 1.02
CA PHE A 92 -7.35 -3.09 2.33
C PHE A 92 -7.15 -2.06 3.45
N ALA A 93 -5.99 -1.39 3.50
CA ALA A 93 -5.76 -0.31 4.45
C ALA A 93 -6.78 0.83 4.26
N GLY A 94 -7.07 1.18 3.01
CA GLY A 94 -8.03 2.23 2.67
C GLY A 94 -9.46 1.90 3.08
N THR A 95 -9.93 0.67 2.84
CA THR A 95 -11.28 0.23 3.25
C THR A 95 -11.43 0.20 4.76
N LEU A 96 -10.37 -0.10 5.52
CA LEU A 96 -10.39 0.04 6.98
C LEU A 96 -10.64 1.49 7.42
N GLY A 97 -10.03 2.47 6.77
CA GLY A 97 -10.31 3.89 7.06
C GLY A 97 -11.73 4.30 6.71
N VAL A 98 -12.22 3.83 5.56
CA VAL A 98 -13.61 4.05 5.14
C VAL A 98 -14.60 3.40 6.12
N SER A 99 -14.25 2.23 6.68
CA SER A 99 -15.09 1.49 7.63
C SER A 99 -15.29 2.20 8.97
N LEU A 100 -14.40 3.14 9.34
CA LEU A 100 -14.58 3.98 10.53
C LEU A 100 -15.79 4.93 10.41
N GLY A 101 -16.36 5.03 9.22
CA GLY A 101 -17.64 5.65 8.94
C GLY A 101 -17.55 7.15 8.68
N ILE A 102 -18.60 7.66 8.03
CA ILE A 102 -18.77 9.09 7.80
C ILE A 102 -19.23 9.71 9.12
N GLY A 103 -18.38 10.55 9.70
CA GLY A 103 -18.68 11.32 10.89
C GLY A 103 -18.24 12.76 10.74
N LEU A 104 -19.02 13.69 11.32
CA LEU A 104 -18.70 15.12 11.34
C LEU A 104 -17.54 15.45 12.30
N THR A 105 -17.08 14.49 13.10
CA THR A 105 -15.92 14.67 13.97
C THR A 105 -14.63 14.48 13.19
N ALA A 106 -13.64 15.34 13.45
CA ALA A 106 -12.31 15.26 12.82
C ALA A 106 -11.67 13.87 12.97
N ALA A 107 -11.93 13.19 14.09
CA ALA A 107 -11.47 11.84 14.38
C ALA A 107 -11.96 10.76 13.38
N LYS A 108 -13.11 10.99 12.74
CA LYS A 108 -13.69 10.07 11.74
C LYS A 108 -13.48 10.58 10.30
N LEU A 109 -13.54 11.89 10.10
CA LEU A 109 -13.38 12.50 8.78
C LEU A 109 -11.96 12.32 8.21
N ILE A 110 -10.93 12.50 9.04
CA ILE A 110 -9.52 12.35 8.63
C ILE A 110 -9.23 10.93 8.09
N PRO A 111 -9.49 9.85 8.85
CA PRO A 111 -9.23 8.50 8.34
C PRO A 111 -10.16 8.12 7.17
N PHE A 112 -11.38 8.67 7.11
CA PHE A 112 -12.27 8.44 5.97
C PHE A 112 -11.69 8.99 4.66
N ILE A 113 -11.25 10.26 4.63
CA ILE A 113 -10.67 10.90 3.44
C ILE A 113 -9.35 10.22 3.04
N ALA A 114 -8.47 9.98 4.00
CA ALA A 114 -7.22 9.27 3.74
C ALA A 114 -7.48 7.84 3.25
N GLY A 115 -8.58 7.21 3.69
CA GLY A 115 -8.95 5.86 3.31
C GLY A 115 -9.36 5.81 1.84
N ILE A 116 -10.21 6.75 1.41
CA ILE A 116 -10.58 6.93 0.00
C ILE A 116 -9.34 7.17 -0.86
N ALA A 117 -8.44 8.06 -0.43
CA ALA A 117 -7.21 8.32 -1.15
C ALA A 117 -6.33 7.06 -1.28
N SER A 118 -6.20 6.27 -0.21
CA SER A 118 -5.45 5.00 -0.23
C SER A 118 -6.08 3.97 -1.17
N VAL A 119 -7.41 3.84 -1.21
CA VAL A 119 -8.10 2.97 -2.18
C VAL A 119 -7.84 3.42 -3.62
N ALA A 120 -7.93 4.73 -3.89
CA ALA A 120 -7.68 5.29 -5.22
C ALA A 120 -6.23 5.05 -5.67
N ILE A 121 -5.26 5.24 -4.78
CA ILE A 121 -3.84 4.96 -5.06
C ILE A 121 -3.63 3.47 -5.29
N GLY A 122 -4.24 2.60 -4.47
CA GLY A 122 -4.20 1.15 -4.68
C GLY A 122 -4.75 0.74 -6.04
N ALA A 123 -5.88 1.30 -6.46
CA ALA A 123 -6.46 1.05 -7.78
C ALA A 123 -5.54 1.55 -8.92
N ALA A 124 -4.91 2.71 -8.76
CA ALA A 124 -3.94 3.23 -9.73
C ALA A 124 -2.68 2.35 -9.83
N CYS A 125 -2.20 1.82 -8.72
CA CYS A 125 -1.10 0.85 -8.71
C CYS A 125 -1.50 -0.46 -9.39
N TYR A 126 -2.75 -0.91 -9.21
CA TYR A 126 -3.26 -2.11 -9.88
C TYR A 126 -3.37 -1.93 -11.39
N THR A 127 -3.90 -0.79 -11.86
CA THR A 127 -3.98 -0.51 -13.30
C THR A 127 -2.59 -0.39 -13.92
N ASP A 128 -1.62 0.25 -13.25
CA ASP A 128 -0.21 0.27 -13.70
C ASP A 128 0.36 -1.14 -13.83
N ALA A 129 0.08 -2.04 -12.88
CA ALA A 129 0.50 -3.43 -12.95
C ALA A 129 -0.08 -4.15 -14.18
N VAL A 130 -1.40 -4.06 -14.36
CA VAL A 130 -2.10 -4.71 -15.48
C VAL A 130 -1.65 -4.16 -16.84
N ILE A 131 -1.44 -2.84 -16.94
CA ILE A 131 -0.96 -2.20 -18.17
C ILE A 131 0.47 -2.63 -18.46
N THR A 132 1.35 -2.65 -17.45
CA THR A 132 2.75 -3.10 -17.60
C THR A 132 2.81 -4.54 -18.11
N ASP A 133 1.99 -5.43 -17.57
CA ASP A 133 1.98 -6.85 -17.96
C ASP A 133 1.51 -7.04 -19.41
N LYS A 134 0.48 -6.29 -19.84
CA LYS A 134 -0.01 -6.32 -21.23
C LYS A 134 1.03 -5.81 -22.24
N VAL A 135 1.74 -4.73 -21.91
CA VAL A 135 2.80 -4.17 -22.76
C VAL A 135 3.97 -5.14 -22.88
N SER A 136 4.34 -5.80 -21.79
CA SER A 136 5.42 -6.79 -21.75
C SER A 136 5.09 -8.03 -22.60
N THR A 137 3.84 -8.49 -22.52
CA THR A 137 3.35 -9.62 -23.33
C THR A 137 3.37 -9.29 -24.82
N SER A 138 2.87 -8.10 -25.20
CA SER A 138 2.82 -7.67 -26.61
C SER A 138 4.21 -7.54 -27.24
N ARG A 139 5.19 -7.01 -26.50
CA ARG A 139 6.57 -6.86 -26.98
C ARG A 139 7.24 -8.22 -27.24
N ASN A 140 6.98 -9.21 -26.40
CA ASN A 140 7.54 -10.56 -26.57
C ASN A 140 6.98 -11.26 -27.83
N THR A 141 5.71 -11.07 -28.15
CA THR A 141 5.10 -11.64 -29.37
C THR A 141 5.72 -11.06 -30.64
N VAL A 142 5.95 -9.74 -30.68
CA VAL A 142 6.57 -9.06 -31.84
C VAL A 142 8.02 -9.48 -32.03
N THR A 143 8.78 -9.71 -30.96
CA THR A 143 10.14 -10.24 -31.06
C THR A 143 10.20 -11.68 -31.55
N VAL A 144 9.16 -12.49 -31.32
CA VAL A 144 9.11 -13.87 -31.84
C VAL A 144 8.83 -13.85 -33.35
N GLU A 145 7.93 -12.99 -33.83
CA GLU A 145 7.61 -12.88 -35.27
C GLU A 145 8.75 -12.29 -36.12
N THR A 146 9.67 -11.53 -35.53
CA THR A 146 10.82 -10.96 -36.25
C THR A 146 12.04 -11.88 -36.32
N VAL A 147 12.04 -12.98 -35.57
CA VAL A 147 13.14 -13.97 -35.51
C VAL A 147 12.81 -15.26 -36.26
N VAL A 148 11.57 -15.40 -36.76
CA VAL A 148 11.10 -16.56 -37.55
C VAL A 148 11.09 -16.26 -39.04
#